data_AF-A0A1F4XUJ2-F1
#
_entry.id   AF-A0A1F4XUJ2-F1
#
_cell.length_a   1.000
_cell.length_b   1.000
_cell.length_c   1.000
_cell.angle_alpha   90.00
_cell.angle_beta   90.00
_cell.angle_gamma   90.00
#
_symmetry.space_group_name_H-M   'P 1'
#
loop_
_entity.id
_entity.type
_entity.pdbx_description
1 polymer ?
#
loop_
_entity_poly.entity_id
_entity_poly.type
_entity_poly.pdbx_seq_one_letter_code
_entity_poly.pdbx_strand_id
1 'polypeptide(L)'
;MRDDLVDLRRLVVDYVIDPIMLLVFAVGLLIFVFGLVEFLYGLNAETDARERGKKHMLWGMVGMFVMVIASAIVLIIINAVGANVELKGIR
;
A
#
# COMPACT_ATOMS: atom_id res chain seq x y z
N MET A 1 24.16 -7.41 -24.00
CA MET A 1 24.82 -6.53 -23.01
C MET A 1 23.95 -5.36 -22.58
N ARG A 2 22.96 -4.87 -23.36
CA ARG A 2 21.91 -3.97 -22.83
C ARG A 2 20.68 -4.73 -22.30
N ASP A 3 20.39 -5.90 -22.87
CA ASP A 3 19.17 -6.67 -22.57
C ASP A 3 19.19 -7.32 -21.18
N ASP A 4 20.35 -7.82 -20.78
CA ASP A 4 20.67 -8.37 -19.46
C ASP A 4 20.39 -7.37 -18.31
N LEU A 5 20.60 -6.08 -18.52
CA LEU A 5 20.37 -5.03 -17.52
C LEU A 5 18.88 -4.69 -17.40
N VAL A 6 18.15 -4.78 -18.53
CA VAL A 6 16.69 -4.60 -18.57
C VAL A 6 15.98 -5.77 -17.91
N ASP A 7 16.50 -6.99 -18.09
CA ASP A 7 15.97 -8.20 -17.48
C ASP A 7 16.18 -8.21 -15.96
N LEU A 8 17.35 -7.79 -15.48
CA LEU A 8 17.60 -7.63 -14.04
C LEU A 8 16.67 -6.59 -13.41
N ARG A 9 16.42 -5.46 -14.08
CA ARG A 9 15.46 -4.45 -13.61
C ARG A 9 14.06 -5.02 -13.48
N ARG A 10 13.59 -5.78 -14.48
CA ARG A 10 12.25 -6.40 -14.47
C ARG A 10 12.13 -7.44 -13.35
N LEU A 11 13.16 -8.26 -13.17
CA LEU A 11 13.22 -9.23 -12.08
C LEU A 11 13.06 -8.57 -10.70
N VAL A 12 13.75 -7.45 -10.46
CA VAL A 12 13.64 -6.77 -9.15
C VAL A 12 12.26 -6.14 -8.97
N VAL A 13 11.72 -5.44 -9.97
CA VAL A 13 10.42 -4.78 -9.84
C VAL A 13 9.30 -5.80 -9.63
N ASP A 14 9.22 -6.78 -10.52
CA ASP A 14 8.08 -7.71 -10.58
C ASP A 14 8.08 -8.69 -9.39
N TYR A 15 9.26 -9.09 -8.90
CA TYR A 15 9.38 -10.11 -7.84
C TYR A 15 9.70 -9.55 -6.46
N VAL A 16 10.11 -8.29 -6.34
CA VAL A 16 10.44 -7.68 -5.04
C VAL A 16 9.51 -6.52 -4.74
N ILE A 17 9.39 -5.55 -5.65
CA ILE A 17 8.65 -4.32 -5.37
C ILE A 17 7.14 -4.58 -5.35
N ASP A 18 6.58 -5.20 -6.39
CA ASP A 18 5.14 -5.46 -6.48
C ASP A 18 4.60 -6.35 -5.34
N PRO A 19 5.27 -7.44 -4.95
CA PRO A 19 4.83 -8.26 -3.81
C PRO A 19 4.91 -7.50 -2.47
N ILE A 20 5.96 -6.70 -2.26
CA ILE A 20 6.08 -5.88 -1.04
C ILE A 20 4.96 -4.84 -0.98
N MET A 21 4.63 -4.20 -2.11
CA MET A 21 3.51 -3.27 -2.20
C MET A 21 2.19 -3.95 -1.79
N LEU A 22 1.92 -5.14 -2.34
CA LEU A 22 0.76 -5.93 -1.97
C LEU A 22 0.74 -6.30 -0.48
N LEU A 23 1.88 -6.71 0.08
CA LEU A 23 2.01 -7.07 1.49
C LEU A 23 1.76 -5.88 2.42
N VAL A 24 2.35 -4.72 2.15
CA VAL A 24 2.16 -3.52 2.96
C VAL A 24 0.70 -3.06 2.89
N PHE A 25 0.09 -3.10 1.71
CA PHE A 25 -1.34 -2.81 1.56
C PHE A 25 -2.20 -3.80 2.36
N ALA A 26 -1.95 -5.10 2.24
CA ALA A 26 -2.70 -6.14 2.94
C ALA A 26 -2.59 -5.97 4.47
N VAL A 27 -1.39 -5.72 5.00
CA VAL A 27 -1.17 -5.48 6.43
C VAL A 27 -1.89 -4.21 6.88
N GLY A 28 -1.78 -3.12 6.13
CA GLY A 28 -2.48 -1.87 6.43
C GLY A 28 -4.01 -2.05 6.46
N LEU A 29 -4.55 -2.79 5.48
CA LEU A 29 -5.97 -3.11 5.41
C LEU A 29 -6.43 -3.99 6.58
N LEU A 30 -5.65 -5.01 6.96
CA LEU A 30 -5.97 -5.87 8.10
C LEU A 30 -6.00 -5.08 9.41
N ILE A 31 -5.00 -4.22 9.66
CA ILE A 31 -4.95 -3.37 10.85
C ILE A 31 -6.13 -2.38 10.86
N PHE A 32 -6.46 -1.81 9.69
CA PHE A 32 -7.60 -0.92 9.54
C PHE A 32 -8.93 -1.62 9.87
N VAL A 33 -9.17 -2.80 9.28
CA VAL A 33 -10.40 -3.57 9.52
C VAL A 33 -10.49 -4.02 10.98
N PHE A 34 -9.38 -4.46 11.57
CA PHE A 34 -9.33 -4.81 12.98
C PHE A 34 -9.70 -3.61 13.87
N GLY A 35 -9.12 -2.44 13.60
CA GLY A 35 -9.45 -1.21 14.30
C GLY A 35 -10.90 -0.77 14.11
N LEU A 36 -11.46 -0.97 12.91
CA LEU A 36 -12.87 -0.69 12.63
C LEU A 36 -13.79 -1.58 13.47
N VAL A 37 -13.49 -2.88 13.51
CA VAL A 37 -14.25 -3.83 14.33
C VAL A 37 -14.16 -3.47 15.82
N GLU A 38 -12.96 -3.20 16.33
CA GLU A 38 -12.76 -2.77 17.73
C GLU A 38 -13.49 -1.45 18.04
N PHE A 39 -13.46 -0.49 17.10
CA PHE A 39 -14.18 0.77 17.23
C PHE A 39 -15.69 0.56 17.30
N LEU A 40 -16.26 -0.27 16.42
CA LEU A 40 -17.69 -0.59 16.40
C LEU A 40 -18.13 -1.32 17.67
N TYR A 41 -17.34 -2.27 18.17
CA TYR A 41 -17.61 -2.91 19.47
C TYR A 41 -17.55 -1.89 20.62
N GLY A 42 -16.58 -0.97 20.60
CA GLY A 42 -16.44 0.10 21.57
C GLY A 42 -17.52 1.19 21.52
N LEU A 43 -18.38 1.22 20.49
CA LEU A 43 -19.56 2.11 20.48
C LEU A 43 -20.63 1.64 21.46
N ASN A 44 -20.68 0.34 21.76
CA ASN A 44 -21.69 -0.26 22.64
C ASN A 44 -21.18 -0.52 24.07
N ALA A 45 -19.86 -0.48 24.31
CA ALA A 45 -19.23 -0.73 25.61
C ALA A 45 -17.98 0.14 25.81
N GLU A 46 -17.93 0.89 26.93
CA GLU A 46 -16.83 1.72 27.47
C GLU A 46 -15.98 2.61 26.52
N THR A 47 -15.51 3.75 27.02
CA THR A 47 -14.72 4.74 26.27
C THR A 47 -13.39 4.20 25.73
N ASP A 48 -12.81 3.21 26.41
CA ASP A 48 -11.44 2.75 26.19
C ASP A 48 -11.28 1.92 24.90
N ALA A 49 -12.23 1.02 24.60
CA ALA A 49 -12.20 0.24 23.37
C ALA A 49 -12.43 1.12 22.13
N ARG A 50 -13.24 2.18 22.27
CA ARG A 50 -13.46 3.17 21.21
C ARG A 50 -12.20 3.93 20.87
N GLU A 51 -11.41 4.34 21.86
CA GLU A 51 -10.15 5.05 21.63
C GLU A 51 -9.06 4.14 21.02
N ARG A 52 -8.98 2.88 21.47
CA ARG A 52 -8.06 1.90 20.88
C ARG A 52 -8.40 1.58 19.43
N GLY A 53 -9.68 1.34 19.12
CA GLY A 53 -10.13 1.10 17.75
C GLY A 53 -9.81 2.28 16.81
N LYS A 54 -9.99 3.53 17.28
CA LYS A 54 -9.56 4.72 16.53
C LYS A 54 -8.07 4.73 16.22
N LYS A 55 -7.21 4.38 17.18
CA LYS A 55 -5.76 4.32 16.98
C LYS A 55 -5.41 3.26 15.94
N HIS A 56 -5.98 2.06 16.03
CA HIS A 56 -5.74 0.99 15.05
C HIS A 56 -6.24 1.37 13.64
N MET A 57 -7.41 2.00 13.51
CA MET A 57 -7.88 2.53 12.22
C MET A 57 -6.89 3.56 11.64
N LEU A 58 -6.37 4.47 12.46
CA LEU A 58 -5.39 5.46 12.02
C LEU A 58 -4.09 4.81 11.54
N TRP A 59 -3.55 3.83 12.27
CA TRP A 59 -2.35 3.10 11.85
C TRP A 59 -2.55 2.37 10.53
N GLY A 60 -3.70 1.72 10.33
CA GLY A 60 -4.04 1.08 9.07
C GLY A 60 -4.18 2.10 7.92
N MET A 61 -4.80 3.24 8.19
CA MET A 61 -4.96 4.33 7.22
C MET A 61 -3.62 4.95 6.82
N VAL A 62 -2.70 5.14 7.77
CA VAL A 62 -1.33 5.58 7.49
C VAL A 62 -0.60 4.57 6.61
N GLY A 63 -0.74 3.27 6.88
CA GLY A 63 -0.16 2.22 6.02
C GLY A 63 -0.67 2.28 4.58
N MET A 64 -1.98 2.44 4.40
CA MET A 64 -2.58 2.61 3.06
C MET A 64 -2.18 3.94 2.41
N PHE A 65 -2.02 5.01 3.18
CA PHE A 65 -1.58 6.32 2.67
C PHE A 65 -0.14 6.26 2.12
N VAL A 66 0.76 5.56 2.81
CA VAL A 66 2.13 5.32 2.34
C VAL A 66 2.12 4.59 0.98
N MET A 67 1.21 3.63 0.79
CA MET A 67 1.05 2.93 -0.49
C MET A 67 0.65 3.85 -1.65
N VAL A 68 -0.28 4.78 -1.39
CA VAL A 68 -0.70 5.77 -2.38
C VAL A 68 0.46 6.69 -2.75
N ILE A 69 1.22 7.17 -1.75
CA ILE A 69 2.40 8.01 -1.98
C ILE A 69 3.46 7.26 -2.78
N ALA A 70 3.76 6.02 -2.41
CA ALA A 70 4.75 5.20 -3.13
C ALA A 70 4.37 5.04 -4.61
N SER A 71 3.12 4.69 -4.89
CA SER A 71 2.61 4.54 -6.26
C SER A 71 2.66 5.86 -7.05
N ALA A 72 2.33 6.98 -6.40
CA ALA A 72 2.40 8.30 -7.01
C ALA A 72 3.85 8.70 -7.34
N ILE A 73 4.81 8.43 -6.45
CA ILE A 73 6.23 8.70 -6.70
C ILE A 73 6.73 7.88 -7.88
N VAL A 74 6.40 6.59 -7.94
CA VAL A 74 6.77 5.70 -9.06
C VAL A 74 6.23 6.26 -10.38
N LEU A 75 4.98 6.70 -10.41
CA LEU A 75 4.36 7.32 -11.58
C LEU A 75 5.06 8.62 -12.00
N ILE A 76 5.40 9.49 -11.05
CA ILE A 76 6.11 10.75 -11.32
C ILE A 76 7.49 10.46 -11.92
N ILE A 77 8.25 9.53 -11.34
CA ILE A 77 9.59 9.16 -11.83
C ILE A 77 9.51 8.63 -13.26
N ILE A 78 8.55 7.75 -13.53
CA ILE A 78 8.31 7.19 -14.86
C ILE A 78 8.04 8.28 -15.90
N ASN A 79 7.14 9.22 -15.57
CA ASN A 79 6.79 10.33 -16.44
C ASN A 79 7.97 11.29 -16.64
N ALA A 80 8.75 11.55 -15.58
CA ALA A 80 9.92 12.42 -15.64
C ALA A 80 11.05 11.84 -16.51
N VAL A 81 11.20 10.51 -16.56
CA VAL A 81 12.21 9.81 -17.38
C VAL A 81 11.71 9.56 -18.82
N GLY A 82 10.45 9.91 -19.14
CA GLY A 82 9.87 9.68 -20.47
C GLY A 82 9.63 8.21 -20.78
N ALA A 83 9.60 7.35 -19.75
CA ALA A 83 9.22 5.97 -19.91
C ALA A 83 7.70 5.93 -20.14
N ASN A 84 7.27 5.65 -21.38
CA ASN A 84 5.87 5.38 -21.67
C ASN A 84 5.45 4.12 -20.93
N VAL A 85 4.91 4.27 -19.73
CA VAL A 85 4.29 3.16 -19.01
C VAL A 85 2.93 2.93 -19.62
N GLU A 86 2.85 1.89 -20.45
CA GLU A 86 1.59 1.24 -20.73
C GLU A 86 1.05 0.68 -19.42
N LEU A 87 -0.04 1.28 -18.93
CA LEU A 87 -0.82 0.74 -17.82
C LEU A 87 -1.41 -0.60 -18.27
N LYS A 88 -0.66 -1.68 -18.02
CA LYS A 88 -1.11 -3.05 -18.27
C LYS A 88 -2.15 -3.42 -17.21
N GLY A 89 -3.39 -2.97 -17.37
CA GLY A 89 -4.41 -3.26 -16.35
C GLY A 89 -5.79 -2.61 -16.47
N ILE A 90 -6.19 -2.03 -17.61
CA ILE A 90 -7.62 -1.74 -17.86
C ILE A 90 -7.93 -2.00 -19.35
N ARG A 91 -8.18 -3.26 -19.68
CA ARG A 91 -9.07 -3.73 -20.75
C ARG A 91 -9.77 -4.98 -20.26
#